data_AF-A0A7W1RTY0-F1
#
_entry.id   AF-A0A7W1RTY0-F1
#
_cell.length_a   1.000
_cell.length_b   1.000
_cell.length_c   1.000
_cell.angle_alpha   90.00
_cell.angle_beta   90.00
_cell.angle_gamma   90.00
#
_symmetry.space_group_name_H-M   'P 1'
#
loop_
_entity.id
_entity.type
_entity.pdbx_description
1 polymer ?
#
loop_
_entity_poly.entity_id
_entity_poly.type
_entity_poly.pdbx_seq_one_letter_code
_entity_poly.pdbx_strand_id
1 'polypeptide(L)'
;MTWLRIDDSFVDDPKLVVLSDAAHRAVLRSWGYAAKHETDGHLPAPIAKEYTRGKKAILDEILEQGLWKLNGGSGYVIHNFNKRNPTKAELAKHRAVVADRQKRWRETHRDEAGKFHA
;
A
#
# COMPACT_ATOMS: atom_id res chain seq x y z
N MET A 1 11.11 -0.55 -5.23
CA MET A 1 10.15 -1.61 -4.91
C MET A 1 9.39 -1.22 -3.65
N THR A 2 8.06 -1.24 -3.68
CA THR A 2 7.22 -0.95 -2.52
C THR A 2 6.67 -2.27 -1.99
N TRP A 3 6.85 -2.51 -0.69
CA TRP A 3 6.35 -3.71 -0.03
C TRP A 3 5.04 -3.39 0.68
N LEU A 4 4.08 -4.30 0.55
CA LEU A 4 2.85 -4.26 1.33
C LEU A 4 3.13 -4.91 2.69
N ARG A 5 2.79 -4.21 3.78
CA ARG A 5 2.88 -4.75 5.14
C ARG A 5 1.54 -5.38 5.52
N ILE A 6 1.60 -6.69 5.76
CA ILE A 6 0.52 -7.51 6.32
C ILE A 6 1.12 -8.22 7.54
N ASP A 7 0.51 -8.03 8.70
CA ASP A 7 0.86 -8.73 9.93
C ASP A 7 -0.05 -9.96 10.14
N ASP A 8 0.32 -10.79 11.12
CA ASP A 8 -0.43 -11.97 11.53
C ASP A 8 -1.87 -11.65 11.94
N SER A 9 -2.11 -10.47 12.53
CA SER A 9 -3.47 -10.02 12.88
C SER A 9 -4.35 -9.70 11.66
N PHE A 10 -3.81 -9.66 10.44
CA PHE A 10 -4.59 -9.34 9.25
C PHE A 10 -5.51 -10.50 8.86
N VAL A 11 -5.00 -11.73 8.88
CA VAL A 11 -5.78 -12.90 8.44
C VAL A 11 -6.88 -13.26 9.44
N ASP A 12 -6.64 -13.01 10.73
CA ASP A 12 -7.57 -13.26 11.82
C ASP A 12 -8.44 -12.05 12.17
N ASP A 13 -8.41 -10.97 11.39
CA ASP A 13 -9.28 -9.81 11.61
C ASP A 13 -10.75 -10.27 11.49
N PRO A 14 -11.58 -10.11 12.54
CA PRO A 14 -12.98 -10.54 12.50
C PRO A 14 -13.77 -9.99 11.30
N LYS A 15 -13.36 -8.83 10.77
CA LYS A 15 -13.97 -8.21 9.59
C LYS A 15 -13.61 -8.91 8.28
N LEU A 16 -12.46 -9.59 8.23
CA LEU A 16 -11.99 -10.34 7.06
C LEU A 16 -12.45 -11.80 7.10
N VAL A 17 -12.53 -12.39 8.30
CA VAL A 17 -12.93 -13.81 8.48
C VAL A 17 -14.37 -14.07 8.05
N VAL A 18 -15.27 -13.11 8.23
CA VAL A 18 -16.70 -13.25 7.88
C VAL A 18 -17.01 -13.03 6.39
N LEU A 19 -16.02 -12.61 5.60
CA LEU A 19 -16.21 -12.33 4.18
C LEU A 19 -16.28 -13.60 3.35
N SER A 20 -16.97 -13.53 2.21
CA SER A 20 -16.78 -14.53 1.16
C SER A 20 -15.35 -14.50 0.61
N ASP A 21 -14.87 -15.62 0.06
CA ASP A 21 -13.56 -15.71 -0.60
C ASP A 21 -13.35 -14.63 -1.67
N ALA A 22 -14.44 -14.26 -2.36
CA ALA A 22 -14.40 -13.25 -3.39
C ALA A 22 -14.20 -11.83 -2.81
N ALA A 23 -14.88 -11.51 -1.70
CA ALA A 23 -14.71 -10.26 -0.97
C ALA A 23 -13.34 -10.17 -0.30
N HIS A 24 -12.89 -11.25 0.36
CA HIS A 24 -11.55 -11.34 0.96
C HIS A 24 -10.46 -11.06 -0.08
N ARG A 25 -10.51 -11.75 -1.24
CA ARG A 25 -9.55 -11.53 -2.32
C ARG A 25 -9.60 -10.09 -2.85
N ALA A 26 -10.78 -9.47 -2.95
CA ALA A 26 -10.91 -8.09 -3.40
C ALA A 26 -10.22 -7.11 -2.44
N VAL A 27 -10.38 -7.32 -1.13
CA VAL A 27 -9.71 -6.51 -0.10
C VAL A 27 -8.20 -6.68 -0.18
N LEU A 28 -7.68 -7.91 -0.25
CA LEU A 28 -6.25 -8.14 -0.38
C LEU A 28 -5.66 -7.49 -1.65
N ARG A 29 -6.35 -7.60 -2.79
CA ARG A 29 -5.95 -6.92 -4.04
C ARG A 29 -5.93 -5.41 -3.90
N SER A 30 -6.91 -4.82 -3.18
CA SER A 30 -6.94 -3.38 -2.92
C SER A 30 -5.75 -2.89 -2.10
N TRP A 31 -5.35 -3.65 -1.07
CA TRP A 31 -4.17 -3.33 -0.27
C TRP A 31 -2.90 -3.36 -1.13
N GLY A 32 -2.75 -4.40 -1.96
CA GLY A 32 -1.65 -4.50 -2.92
C GLY A 32 -1.62 -3.35 -3.93
N TYR A 33 -2.78 -2.95 -4.46
CA TYR A 33 -2.90 -1.79 -5.34
C TYR A 33 -2.41 -0.51 -4.65
N ALA A 34 -2.91 -0.23 -3.45
CA ALA A 34 -2.57 0.99 -2.73
C ALA A 34 -1.08 1.08 -2.39
N ALA A 35 -0.44 -0.03 -2.00
CA ALA A 35 0.99 -0.08 -1.76
C ALA A 35 1.83 0.09 -3.03
N LYS A 36 1.43 -0.58 -4.13
CA LYS A 36 2.15 -0.50 -5.41
C LYS A 36 2.09 0.90 -6.01
N HIS A 37 0.95 1.56 -5.90
CA HIS A 37 0.68 2.86 -6.53
C HIS A 37 0.83 4.06 -5.57
N GLU A 38 1.20 3.81 -4.32
CA GLU A 38 1.40 4.85 -3.29
C GLU A 38 0.19 5.79 -3.18
N THR A 39 -1.01 5.20 -3.14
CA THR A 39 -2.28 5.96 -3.17
C THR A 39 -2.80 6.29 -1.77
N ASP A 40 -2.02 6.02 -0.73
CA ASP A 40 -2.38 6.27 0.67
C ASP A 40 -3.72 5.60 1.07
N GLY A 41 -4.00 4.43 0.49
CA GLY A 41 -5.21 3.66 0.71
C GLY A 41 -6.37 4.02 -0.22
N HIS A 42 -6.20 4.94 -1.16
CA HIS A 42 -7.23 5.26 -2.16
C HIS A 42 -7.33 4.17 -3.23
N LEU A 43 -8.55 3.74 -3.50
CA LEU A 43 -8.91 2.74 -4.52
C LEU A 43 -9.89 3.37 -5.52
N PRO A 44 -9.49 3.61 -6.78
CA PRO A 44 -10.38 4.18 -7.79
C PRO A 44 -11.60 3.29 -8.09
N ALA A 45 -12.75 3.90 -8.38
CA ALA A 45 -14.00 3.17 -8.64
C ALA A 45 -13.90 2.10 -9.75
N PRO A 46 -13.21 2.33 -10.89
CA PRO A 46 -13.06 1.29 -11.92
C PRO A 46 -12.27 0.07 -11.42
N ILE A 47 -11.25 0.29 -10.59
CA ILE A 47 -10.43 -0.78 -10.01
C ILE A 47 -11.23 -1.56 -8.97
N ALA A 48 -11.98 -0.86 -8.12
CA ALA A 48 -12.90 -1.48 -7.17
C ALA A 48 -13.94 -2.36 -7.88
N LYS A 49 -14.55 -1.85 -8.96
CA LYS A 49 -15.50 -2.59 -9.79
C LYS A 49 -14.87 -3.84 -10.39
N GLU A 50 -13.63 -3.76 -10.87
CA GLU A 50 -12.91 -4.92 -11.39
C GLU A 50 -12.62 -5.96 -10.30
N TYR A 51 -12.27 -5.53 -9.09
CA TYR A 51 -11.97 -6.45 -8.00
C TYR A 51 -13.20 -7.18 -7.47
N THR A 52 -14.36 -6.51 -7.48
CA THR A 52 -15.66 -7.12 -7.16
C THR A 52 -16.31 -7.81 -8.36
N ARG A 53 -15.66 -7.81 -9.54
CA ARG A 53 -16.22 -8.30 -10.82
C ARG A 53 -17.59 -7.68 -11.15
N GLY A 54 -17.80 -6.43 -10.74
CA GLY A 54 -19.06 -5.70 -10.88
C GLY A 54 -20.22 -6.24 -10.04
N LYS A 55 -19.98 -7.21 -9.15
CA LYS A 55 -21.04 -7.79 -8.31
C LYS A 55 -21.29 -6.91 -7.10
N LYS A 56 -22.52 -6.38 -7.00
CA LYS A 56 -22.94 -5.53 -5.88
C LYS A 56 -22.87 -6.26 -4.53
N ALA A 57 -23.24 -7.53 -4.46
CA ALA A 57 -23.17 -8.33 -3.22
C ALA A 57 -21.75 -8.34 -2.61
N ILE A 58 -20.71 -8.55 -3.43
CA ILE A 58 -19.32 -8.54 -2.96
C ILE A 58 -18.92 -7.15 -2.46
N LEU A 59 -19.34 -6.10 -3.15
CA LEU A 59 -19.06 -4.73 -2.73
C LEU A 59 -19.75 -4.43 -1.39
N ASP A 60 -21.01 -4.83 -1.24
CA ASP A 60 -21.79 -4.60 -0.03
C ASP A 60 -21.18 -5.30 1.18
N GLU A 61 -20.76 -6.57 1.05
CA GLU A 61 -20.02 -7.29 2.12
C GLU A 61 -18.81 -6.48 2.64
N ILE A 62 -18.01 -5.93 1.72
CA ILE A 62 -16.79 -5.17 2.07
C ILE A 62 -17.14 -3.84 2.73
N LEU A 63 -18.19 -3.15 2.25
CA LEU A 63 -18.65 -1.88 2.79
C LEU A 63 -19.31 -2.04 4.16
N GLU A 64 -20.10 -3.09 4.36
CA GLU A 64 -20.76 -3.44 5.63
C GLU A 64 -19.73 -3.73 6.72
N GLN A 65 -18.65 -4.46 6.40
CA GLN A 65 -17.53 -4.67 7.32
C GLN A 65 -16.67 -3.41 7.53
N GLY A 66 -16.94 -2.34 6.78
CA GLY A 66 -16.22 -1.07 6.86
C GLY A 66 -14.75 -1.17 6.44
N LEU A 67 -14.41 -2.16 5.61
CA LEU A 67 -13.07 -2.36 5.08
C LEU A 67 -12.76 -1.36 3.96
N TRP A 68 -13.79 -1.01 3.17
CA TRP A 68 -13.77 0.11 2.24
C TRP A 68 -14.76 1.18 2.69
N LYS A 69 -14.43 2.45 2.42
CA LYS A 69 -15.30 3.60 2.66
C LYS A 69 -15.46 4.42 1.41
N LEU A 70 -16.65 4.92 1.13
CA LEU A 70 -16.90 5.80 -0.02
C LEU A 70 -16.05 7.07 0.07
N ASN A 71 -15.46 7.46 -1.06
CA ASN A 71 -14.63 8.66 -1.17
C ASN A 71 -15.21 9.66 -2.18
N GLY A 72 -16.35 10.27 -1.84
CA GLY A 72 -16.92 11.40 -2.60
C GLY A 72 -17.12 11.16 -4.10
N GLY A 73 -17.39 9.92 -4.53
CA GLY A 73 -17.59 9.56 -5.94
C GLY A 73 -16.32 9.20 -6.73
N SER A 74 -15.13 9.45 -6.19
CA SER A 74 -13.85 9.08 -6.84
C SER A 74 -13.50 7.58 -6.72
N GLY A 75 -14.16 6.87 -5.80
CA GLY A 75 -13.89 5.49 -5.48
C GLY A 75 -14.03 5.25 -3.98
N TYR A 76 -13.07 4.52 -3.43
CA TYR A 76 -13.07 4.04 -2.05
C TYR A 76 -11.76 4.36 -1.35
N VAL A 77 -11.79 4.36 -0.02
CA VAL A 77 -10.61 4.40 0.84
C VAL A 77 -10.59 3.14 1.69
N ILE A 78 -9.45 2.46 1.68
CA ILE A 78 -9.18 1.28 2.48
C ILE A 78 -9.01 1.69 3.93
N HIS A 79 -9.79 1.09 4.81
CA HIS A 79 -9.76 1.40 6.23
C HIS A 79 -8.40 1.03 6.86
N ASN A 80 -7.84 1.96 7.64
CA ASN A 80 -6.59 1.80 8.39
C ASN A 80 -5.34 1.45 7.55
N PHE A 81 -5.36 1.64 6.22
CA PHE A 81 -4.21 1.32 5.38
C PHE A 81 -2.91 1.98 5.88
N ASN A 82 -2.93 3.31 6.09
CA ASN A 82 -1.77 4.08 6.56
C ASN A 82 -1.42 3.86 8.05
N LYS A 83 -2.23 3.12 8.81
CA LYS A 83 -1.82 2.72 10.19
C LYS A 83 -0.77 1.62 10.16
N ARG A 84 -0.82 0.77 9.13
CA ARG A 84 0.08 -0.38 8.96
C ARG A 84 1.12 -0.13 7.87
N ASN A 85 0.79 0.65 6.85
CA ASN A 85 1.64 0.92 5.70
C ASN A 85 2.13 2.37 5.70
N PRO A 86 3.34 2.63 5.19
CA PRO A 86 3.83 3.99 5.07
C PRO A 86 3.04 4.75 4.02
N THR A 87 2.82 6.03 4.28
CA THR A 87 2.27 6.99 3.31
C THR A 87 3.26 7.25 2.18
N LYS A 88 2.77 7.77 1.06
CA LYS A 88 3.57 8.28 -0.06
C LYS A 88 4.60 9.31 0.42
N ALA A 89 4.20 10.20 1.33
CA ALA A 89 5.09 11.21 1.88
C ALA A 89 6.24 10.59 2.70
N GLU A 90 5.95 9.59 3.51
CA GLU A 90 6.97 8.87 4.29
C GLU A 90 7.90 8.06 3.40
N LEU A 91 7.38 7.39 2.38
CA LEU A 91 8.18 6.68 1.38
C LEU A 91 9.11 7.62 0.62
N ALA A 92 8.63 8.80 0.23
CA ALA A 92 9.44 9.82 -0.44
C ALA A 92 10.57 10.32 0.47
N LYS A 93 10.26 10.62 1.74
CA LYS A 93 11.27 11.00 2.74
C LYS A 93 12.32 9.91 2.93
N HIS A 94 11.90 8.66 3.07
CA HIS A 94 12.81 7.53 3.23
C HIS A 94 13.73 7.38 2.01
N ARG A 95 13.20 7.50 0.78
CA ARG A 95 14.01 7.46 -0.45
C ARG A 95 15.04 8.58 -0.49
N ALA A 96 14.67 9.80 -0.10
CA ALA A 96 15.58 10.93 -0.06
C ALA A 96 16.74 10.70 0.93
N VAL A 97 16.44 10.20 2.13
CA VAL A 97 17.47 9.87 3.15
C VAL A 97 18.41 8.78 2.66
N VAL A 98 17.88 7.72 2.05
CA VAL A 98 18.70 6.63 1.49
C VAL A 98 19.59 7.13 0.35
N ALA A 99 19.05 7.97 -0.53
CA ALA A 99 19.80 8.54 -1.65
C ALA A 99 20.95 9.44 -1.17
N ASP A 100 20.71 10.29 -0.16
CA ASP A 100 21.73 11.16 0.43
C ASP A 100 22.82 10.34 1.12
N ARG A 101 22.45 9.33 1.92
CA ARG A 101 23.42 8.42 2.55
C ARG A 101 24.29 7.73 1.49
N GLN A 102 23.68 7.25 0.41
CA GLN A 102 24.41 6.58 -0.67
C GLN A 102 25.34 7.55 -1.40
N LYS A 103 24.93 8.80 -1.61
CA LYS A 103 25.76 9.85 -2.21
C LYS A 103 27.01 10.12 -1.35
N ARG A 104 26.83 10.38 -0.05
CA ARG A 104 27.95 10.63 0.88
C ARG A 104 28.93 9.46 0.94
N TRP A 105 28.41 8.23 0.94
CA TRP A 105 29.26 7.02 0.90
C TRP A 105 30.09 6.94 -0.38
N ARG A 106 29.51 7.26 -1.54
CA ARG A 106 30.24 7.27 -2.83
C ARG A 106 31.30 8.36 -2.89
N GLU A 107 31.05 9.54 -2.34
CA GLU A 107 32.00 10.66 -2.31
C GLU A 107 33.23 10.32 -1.46
N THR A 108 32.99 9.87 -0.21
CA THR A 108 34.07 9.46 0.70
C THR A 108 34.97 8.35 0.12
N HIS A 109 34.39 7.33 -0.52
CA HIS A 109 35.17 6.21 -1.07
C HIS A 109 35.77 6.51 -2.45
N ARG A 110 35.30 7.53 -3.16
CA ARG A 110 35.94 8.03 -4.38
C ARG A 110 37.27 8.72 -4.06
N ASP A 111 37.29 9.51 -2.99
CA ASP A 111 38.48 10.24 -2.55
C ASP A 111 39.56 9.30 -1.98
N GLU A 112 39.15 8.17 -1.38
CA GLU A 112 40.08 7.13 -0.94
C GLU A 112 40.71 6.36 -2.11
N ALA A 113 39.94 6.00 -3.15
CA ALA A 113 40.48 5.35 -4.34
C ALA A 113 41.46 6.25 -5.12
N GLY A 114 41.26 7.57 -5.11
CA GLY A 114 42.18 8.53 -5.72
C GLY A 114 43.51 8.71 -4.98
N LYS A 115 43.58 8.36 -3.69
CA LYS A 115 44.81 8.48 -2.87
C LYS A 115 45.81 7.34 -3.06
N PHE A 116 45.41 6.21 -3.66
CA PHE A 116 46.29 5.06 -3.92
C PHE A 116 46.91 5.06 -5.34
N HIS A 117 46.70 6.12 -6.12
CA HIS A 117 47.23 6.29 -7.48
C HIS A 117 48.10 7.55 -7.66
N ALA A 118 48.57 8.15 -6.57
CA ALA A 118 49.57 9.22 -6.54
C ALA A 118 50.79 8.74 -5.76
#